data_AF-A0A914TPD8-F1
#
_entry.id   AF-A0A914TPD8-F1
#
_cell.length_a   1.000
_cell.length_b   1.000
_cell.length_c   1.000
_cell.angle_alpha   90.00
_cell.angle_beta   90.00
_cell.angle_gamma   90.00
#
_symmetry.space_group_name_H-M   'P 1'
#
loop_
_entity.id
_entity.type
_entity.pdbx_description
1 polymer ?
#
loop_
_entity_poly.entity_id
_entity_poly.type
_entity_poly.pdbx_seq_one_letter_code
_entity_poly.pdbx_strand_id
1 'polypeptide(L)'
;MIAAENHRPPQPHHHHPVQMAKQMSRSTTANDEEESLFSPALDFRKLMAYVGTFYWLIMTFFIVPAACVSTCILLLPIMIFSMKYFNKLEHMLCSMVNEHWTASGQYTGLTIEEYGDDITTIADKRALFLANHLGLVDHYCLMTAFQNKPTVAGKYMWVIYNIWKSTPLGVMWTAHGNFFINGGASKRAGVLQQFREHLINNYWKFDYGWVVMYPEGSRLFLIKNSEKAFAEKSGIKPFTNCAHPRIGAAHAVLSVCGPSEKSSTKARVGSGAPMEYIIDCTLGYPNGNVPKLGEAMFGEWINSNVAIHYSIHKVQPEWANEEELKKFMYKQYEKKDKLLEDYYRTGKFPGKPRPITYSIFRNVLVEIFWITLFYAHYSIWIRPFGLYLSSFF
;
A
#
# COMPACT_ATOMS: atom_id res chain seq x y z
N MET A 1 -21.10 73.43 9.81
CA MET A 1 -21.31 74.88 9.71
C MET A 1 -20.96 75.28 8.27
N ILE A 2 -22.00 75.61 7.49
CA ILE A 2 -22.04 76.50 6.33
C ILE A 2 -21.33 76.09 5.02
N ALA A 3 -22.15 76.14 3.98
CA ALA A 3 -21.98 75.89 2.55
C ALA A 3 -21.04 76.86 1.81
N ALA A 4 -20.61 76.45 0.61
CA ALA A 4 -20.56 77.32 -0.57
C ALA A 4 -20.61 76.50 -1.89
N GLU A 5 -21.81 76.49 -2.49
CA GLU A 5 -22.07 76.49 -3.94
C GLU A 5 -21.32 77.68 -4.61
N ASN A 6 -20.95 77.76 -5.89
CA ASN A 6 -21.69 77.42 -7.11
C ASN A 6 -20.80 77.74 -8.34
N HIS A 7 -20.84 76.94 -9.42
CA HIS A 7 -21.08 77.40 -10.81
C HIS A 7 -20.89 76.26 -11.84
N ARG A 8 -21.98 75.98 -12.56
CA ARG A 8 -22.07 75.28 -13.87
C ARG A 8 -22.50 76.35 -14.90
N PRO A 9 -22.25 76.24 -16.23
CA PRO A 9 -22.92 75.27 -17.13
C PRO A 9 -22.04 74.91 -18.39
N PRO A 10 -22.51 74.31 -19.51
CA PRO A 10 -23.83 73.79 -19.89
C PRO A 10 -23.86 72.33 -20.39
N GLN A 11 -25.06 71.73 -20.42
CA GLN A 11 -25.36 70.53 -21.24
C GLN A 11 -25.71 70.95 -22.68
N PRO A 12 -25.68 70.04 -23.68
CA PRO A 12 -26.92 69.31 -23.98
C PRO A 12 -26.78 67.90 -24.62
N HIS A 13 -27.93 67.22 -24.65
CA HIS A 13 -28.40 66.16 -25.56
C HIS A 13 -28.29 64.68 -25.15
N HIS A 14 -29.46 64.19 -24.70
CA HIS A 14 -29.86 62.80 -24.64
C HIS A 14 -29.99 62.15 -26.03
N HIS A 15 -29.35 61.00 -26.21
CA HIS A 15 -29.86 59.92 -27.04
C HIS A 15 -29.75 58.57 -26.31
N HIS A 16 -30.80 57.76 -26.47
CA HIS A 16 -31.15 56.55 -25.71
C HIS A 16 -30.16 55.37 -25.82
N PRO A 17 -29.91 54.63 -24.72
CA PRO A 17 -29.16 53.37 -24.72
C PRO A 17 -30.13 52.18 -24.87
N VAL A 18 -30.38 51.71 -26.10
CA VAL A 18 -31.13 50.44 -26.33
C VAL A 18 -30.35 49.45 -27.20
N GLN A 19 -29.17 49.79 -27.72
CA GLN A 19 -28.39 48.87 -28.57
C GLN A 19 -27.20 48.17 -27.88
N MET A 20 -26.72 48.62 -26.71
CA MET A 20 -25.62 47.94 -26.01
C MET A 20 -26.06 46.71 -25.18
N ALA A 21 -27.31 46.65 -24.72
CA ALA A 21 -27.79 45.51 -23.93
C ALA A 21 -27.95 44.22 -24.76
N LYS A 22 -28.10 44.33 -26.08
CA LYS A 22 -28.26 43.17 -26.98
C LYS A 22 -26.93 42.52 -27.39
N GLN A 23 -25.81 43.19 -27.12
CA GLN A 23 -24.47 42.70 -27.46
C GLN A 23 -23.77 42.04 -26.25
N MET A 24 -24.10 42.46 -25.02
CA MET A 24 -23.68 41.75 -23.80
C MET A 24 -24.45 40.45 -23.53
N SER A 25 -25.70 40.31 -23.98
CA SER A 25 -26.44 39.05 -23.81
C SER A 25 -26.09 37.96 -24.83
N ARG A 26 -25.30 38.28 -25.87
CA ARG A 26 -24.83 37.32 -26.88
C ARG A 26 -23.43 36.78 -26.60
N SER A 27 -22.71 37.39 -25.65
CA SER A 27 -21.35 36.98 -25.26
C SER A 27 -21.36 35.99 -24.09
N THR A 28 -22.44 35.91 -23.31
CA THR A 28 -22.58 34.93 -22.22
C THR A 28 -23.05 33.57 -22.71
N THR A 29 -23.79 33.50 -23.81
CA THR A 29 -24.30 32.22 -24.35
C THR A 29 -23.23 31.37 -25.04
N ALA A 30 -22.12 31.96 -25.49
CA ALA A 30 -21.06 31.22 -26.17
C ALA A 30 -20.13 30.46 -25.21
N ASN A 31 -19.98 30.93 -23.96
CA ASN A 31 -19.21 30.22 -22.93
C ASN A 31 -20.05 29.15 -22.21
N ASP A 32 -21.38 29.35 -22.10
CA ASP A 32 -22.28 28.37 -21.50
C ASP A 32 -22.54 27.16 -22.42
N GLU A 33 -22.46 27.35 -23.75
CA GLU A 33 -22.59 26.24 -24.71
C GLU A 33 -21.33 25.36 -24.79
N GLU A 34 -20.14 25.92 -24.58
CA GLU A 34 -18.89 25.17 -24.52
C GLU A 34 -18.80 24.34 -23.23
N GLU A 35 -19.34 24.83 -22.10
CA GLU A 35 -19.42 24.10 -20.84
C GLU A 35 -20.45 22.94 -20.88
N SER A 36 -21.45 23.02 -21.77
CA SER A 36 -22.48 21.97 -21.93
C SER A 36 -22.01 20.74 -22.72
N LEU A 37 -21.04 20.88 -23.62
CA LEU A 37 -20.54 19.79 -24.46
C LEU A 37 -19.51 18.90 -23.77
N PHE A 38 -18.85 19.40 -22.72
CA PHE A 38 -17.94 18.62 -21.86
C PHE A 38 -18.65 17.87 -20.72
N SER A 39 -19.94 18.16 -20.47
CA SER A 39 -20.73 17.61 -19.36
C SER A 39 -21.11 16.12 -19.51
N PRO A 40 -21.61 15.63 -20.66
CA PRO A 40 -22.07 14.23 -20.77
C PRO A 40 -20.93 13.19 -20.71
N ALA A 41 -19.76 13.54 -21.26
CA ALA A 41 -18.58 12.66 -21.23
C ALA A 41 -17.95 12.60 -19.84
N LEU A 42 -17.96 13.72 -19.11
CA LEU A 42 -17.53 13.78 -17.71
C LEU A 42 -18.49 12.98 -16.82
N ASP A 43 -19.80 13.09 -17.06
CA ASP A 43 -20.82 12.33 -16.34
C ASP A 43 -20.76 10.84 -16.64
N PHE A 44 -20.49 10.44 -17.89
CA PHE A 44 -20.29 9.04 -18.25
C PHE A 44 -19.05 8.44 -17.58
N ARG A 45 -17.92 9.16 -17.57
CA ARG A 45 -16.69 8.72 -16.88
C ARG A 45 -16.91 8.58 -15.38
N LYS A 46 -17.60 9.54 -14.76
CA LYS A 46 -17.98 9.48 -13.34
C LYS A 46 -18.90 8.28 -13.07
N LEU A 47 -19.91 8.05 -13.89
CA LEU A 47 -20.80 6.90 -13.77
C LEU A 47 -20.04 5.58 -13.85
N MET A 48 -19.15 5.44 -14.83
CA MET A 48 -18.30 4.25 -14.98
C MET A 48 -17.37 4.05 -13.78
N ALA A 49 -16.80 5.13 -13.24
CA ALA A 49 -16.02 5.09 -12.02
C ALA A 49 -16.87 4.60 -10.83
N TYR A 50 -18.08 5.12 -10.64
CA TYR A 50 -18.98 4.66 -9.58
C TYR A 50 -19.37 3.18 -9.71
N VAL A 51 -19.68 2.72 -10.91
CA VAL A 51 -19.97 1.30 -11.17
C VAL A 51 -18.75 0.44 -10.85
N GLY A 52 -17.56 0.87 -11.30
CA GLY A 52 -16.30 0.20 -11.01
C GLY A 52 -16.00 0.14 -9.51
N THR A 53 -16.18 1.24 -8.78
CA THR A 53 -15.98 1.29 -7.33
C THR A 53 -17.01 0.43 -6.60
N PHE A 54 -18.27 0.44 -7.01
CA PHE A 54 -19.31 -0.41 -6.41
C PHE A 54 -18.99 -1.90 -6.60
N TYR A 55 -18.63 -2.30 -7.83
CA TYR A 55 -18.15 -3.65 -8.12
C TYR A 55 -16.97 -4.02 -7.23
N TRP A 56 -15.97 -3.14 -7.17
CA TRP A 56 -14.77 -3.35 -6.36
C TRP A 56 -15.08 -3.49 -4.86
N LEU A 57 -15.99 -2.68 -4.32
CA LEU A 57 -16.42 -2.77 -2.91
C LEU A 57 -17.06 -4.13 -2.62
N ILE A 58 -17.93 -4.60 -3.52
CA ILE A 58 -18.55 -5.94 -3.39
C ILE A 58 -17.48 -7.02 -3.44
N MET A 59 -16.57 -6.95 -4.40
CA MET A 59 -15.50 -7.94 -4.54
C MET A 59 -14.60 -7.97 -3.29
N THR A 60 -14.14 -6.80 -2.86
CA THR A 60 -13.13 -6.67 -1.81
C THR A 60 -13.65 -6.93 -0.41
N PHE A 61 -14.87 -6.50 -0.09
CA PHE A 61 -15.42 -6.61 1.26
C PHE A 61 -16.27 -7.86 1.46
N PHE A 62 -16.80 -8.45 0.38
CA PHE A 62 -17.70 -9.61 0.49
C PHE A 62 -17.18 -10.83 -0.25
N ILE A 63 -17.05 -10.79 -1.58
CA ILE A 63 -16.81 -11.98 -2.40
C ILE A 63 -15.44 -12.60 -2.10
N VAL A 64 -14.36 -11.82 -2.25
CA VAL A 64 -12.98 -12.28 -2.07
C VAL A 64 -12.72 -12.73 -0.62
N PRO A 65 -13.06 -11.96 0.43
CA PRO A 65 -12.85 -12.42 1.80
C PRO A 65 -13.65 -13.67 2.14
N ALA A 66 -14.93 -13.75 1.75
CA ALA A 66 -15.75 -14.92 2.03
C ALA A 66 -15.21 -16.17 1.33
N ALA A 67 -14.85 -16.06 0.04
CA ALA A 67 -14.25 -17.16 -0.71
C ALA A 67 -12.88 -17.57 -0.14
N CYS A 68 -12.03 -16.61 0.18
CA CYS A 68 -10.69 -16.86 0.71
C CYS A 68 -10.77 -17.56 2.07
N VAL A 69 -11.54 -17.04 3.03
CA VAL A 69 -11.67 -17.64 4.36
C VAL A 69 -12.30 -19.04 4.27
N SER A 70 -13.33 -19.20 3.43
CA SER A 70 -13.94 -20.51 3.14
C SER A 70 -12.91 -21.51 2.61
N THR A 71 -12.09 -21.09 1.64
CA THR A 71 -11.03 -21.93 1.09
C THR A 71 -9.99 -22.27 2.16
N CYS A 72 -9.53 -21.29 2.95
CA CYS A 72 -8.57 -21.53 4.03
C CYS A 72 -9.07 -22.60 5.01
N ILE A 73 -10.34 -22.55 5.41
CA ILE A 73 -10.95 -23.57 6.31
C ILE A 73 -10.86 -24.96 5.67
N LEU A 74 -11.16 -25.09 4.38
CA LEU A 74 -11.07 -26.37 3.67
C LEU A 74 -9.63 -26.85 3.47
N LEU A 75 -8.64 -25.95 3.47
CA LEU A 75 -7.22 -26.30 3.40
C LEU A 75 -6.66 -26.80 4.74
N LEU A 76 -7.23 -26.41 5.89
CA LEU A 76 -6.70 -26.76 7.22
C LEU A 76 -6.43 -28.26 7.43
N PRO A 77 -7.30 -29.21 7.00
CA PRO A 77 -7.03 -30.63 7.16
C PRO A 77 -5.76 -31.11 6.46
N ILE A 78 -5.32 -30.42 5.38
CA ILE A 78 -4.10 -30.75 4.65
C ILE A 78 -2.86 -30.61 5.54
N MET A 79 -2.89 -29.71 6.53
CA MET A 79 -1.79 -29.52 7.48
C MET A 79 -1.42 -30.80 8.24
N ILE A 80 -2.39 -31.71 8.45
CA ILE A 80 -2.18 -32.99 9.14
C ILE A 80 -1.31 -33.93 8.29
N PHE A 81 -1.51 -33.91 6.97
CA PHE A 81 -0.84 -34.82 6.04
C PHE A 81 0.44 -34.22 5.47
N SER A 82 0.46 -32.92 5.16
CA SER A 82 1.63 -32.23 4.63
C SER A 82 1.53 -30.72 4.74
N MET A 83 2.38 -30.15 5.60
CA MET A 83 2.60 -28.70 5.67
C MET A 83 3.11 -28.12 4.35
N LYS A 84 3.92 -28.86 3.59
CA LYS A 84 4.44 -28.40 2.29
C LYS A 84 3.33 -28.18 1.26
N TYR A 85 2.39 -29.13 1.18
CA TYR A 85 1.25 -29.00 0.26
C TYR A 85 0.26 -27.93 0.73
N PHE A 86 0.01 -27.84 2.04
CA PHE A 86 -0.78 -26.75 2.62
C PHE A 86 -0.19 -25.38 2.24
N ASN A 87 1.09 -25.15 2.55
CA ASN A 87 1.76 -23.87 2.23
C ASN A 87 1.71 -23.57 0.73
N LYS A 88 1.92 -24.57 -0.14
CA LYS A 88 1.82 -24.35 -1.60
C LYS A 88 0.43 -23.82 -2.00
N LEU A 89 -0.65 -24.44 -1.52
CA LEU A 89 -2.02 -24.05 -1.88
C LEU A 89 -2.42 -22.72 -1.22
N GLU A 90 -2.03 -22.51 0.03
CA GLU A 90 -2.27 -21.27 0.77
C GLU A 90 -1.54 -20.09 0.10
N HIS A 91 -0.26 -20.25 -0.27
CA HIS A 91 0.50 -19.23 -0.99
C HIS A 91 -0.11 -18.93 -2.37
N MET A 92 -0.61 -19.94 -3.08
CA MET A 92 -1.33 -19.73 -4.34
C MET A 92 -2.61 -18.91 -4.11
N LEU A 93 -3.38 -19.21 -3.06
CA LEU A 93 -4.58 -18.45 -2.70
C LEU A 93 -4.22 -16.99 -2.33
N CYS A 94 -3.19 -16.79 -1.50
CA CYS A 94 -2.70 -15.46 -1.13
C CYS A 94 -2.19 -14.69 -2.36
N SER A 95 -1.54 -15.36 -3.31
CA SER A 95 -1.17 -14.76 -4.60
C SER A 95 -2.42 -14.29 -5.35
N MET A 96 -3.48 -15.11 -5.46
CA MET A 96 -4.75 -14.72 -6.11
C MET A 96 -5.43 -13.52 -5.43
N VAL A 97 -5.25 -13.36 -4.11
CA VAL A 97 -5.70 -12.18 -3.38
C VAL A 97 -4.89 -10.95 -3.81
N ASN A 98 -3.56 -11.07 -3.87
CA ASN A 98 -2.68 -10.01 -4.38
C ASN A 98 -3.02 -9.63 -5.82
N GLU A 99 -3.37 -10.61 -6.66
CA GLU A 99 -3.80 -10.38 -8.04
C GLU A 99 -5.08 -9.56 -8.12
N HIS A 100 -6.08 -9.84 -7.27
CA HIS A 100 -7.31 -9.05 -7.19
C HIS A 100 -7.01 -7.59 -6.82
N TRP A 101 -6.11 -7.37 -5.87
CA TRP A 101 -5.66 -6.03 -5.50
C TRP A 101 -4.94 -5.31 -6.63
N THR A 102 -4.09 -6.04 -7.36
CA THR A 102 -3.38 -5.49 -8.51
C THR A 102 -4.35 -5.11 -9.63
N ALA A 103 -5.30 -6.00 -9.95
CA ALA A 103 -6.35 -5.74 -10.93
C ALA A 103 -7.13 -4.47 -10.56
N SER A 104 -7.53 -4.35 -9.29
CA SER A 104 -8.21 -3.18 -8.75
C SER A 104 -7.41 -1.89 -8.93
N GLY A 105 -6.13 -1.89 -8.54
CA GLY A 105 -5.25 -0.73 -8.71
C GLY A 105 -5.17 -0.31 -10.18
N GLN A 106 -5.04 -1.27 -11.09
CA GLN A 106 -5.00 -0.99 -12.52
C GLN A 106 -6.30 -0.43 -13.09
N TYR A 107 -7.46 -0.95 -12.67
CA TYR A 107 -8.76 -0.39 -13.09
C TYR A 107 -8.89 1.07 -12.66
N THR A 108 -8.29 1.44 -11.54
CA THR A 108 -8.25 2.82 -11.05
C THR A 108 -7.09 3.66 -11.62
N GLY A 109 -6.30 3.09 -12.54
CA GLY A 109 -5.25 3.80 -13.27
C GLY A 109 -3.86 3.77 -12.62
N LEU A 110 -3.63 2.99 -11.55
CA LEU A 110 -2.32 2.87 -10.90
C LEU A 110 -1.25 2.39 -11.88
N THR A 111 -0.15 3.11 -11.93
CA THR A 111 1.07 2.75 -12.65
C THR A 111 2.25 2.79 -11.70
N ILE A 112 3.12 1.78 -11.80
CA ILE A 112 4.32 1.66 -10.95
C ILE A 112 5.55 1.66 -11.84
N GLU A 113 6.53 2.49 -11.49
CA GLU A 113 7.85 2.49 -12.09
C GLU A 113 8.91 2.11 -11.07
N GLU A 114 9.66 1.02 -11.33
CA GLU A 114 10.75 0.57 -10.47
C GLU A 114 12.11 1.16 -10.90
N TYR A 115 12.95 1.47 -9.92
CA TYR A 115 14.28 2.04 -10.06
C TYR A 115 15.26 1.34 -9.10
N GLY A 116 16.55 1.62 -9.24
CA GLY A 116 17.60 0.99 -8.43
C GLY A 116 17.79 -0.49 -8.76
N ASP A 117 18.04 -1.32 -7.75
CA ASP A 117 18.31 -2.74 -7.90
C ASP A 117 17.08 -3.55 -8.38
N ASP A 118 17.31 -4.68 -9.05
CA ASP A 118 16.23 -5.59 -9.46
C ASP A 118 15.97 -6.66 -8.41
N ILE A 119 14.89 -6.48 -7.65
CA ILE A 119 14.45 -7.41 -6.60
C ILE A 119 14.01 -8.78 -7.13
N THR A 120 13.77 -8.93 -8.44
CA THR A 120 13.44 -10.23 -9.06
C THR A 120 14.59 -11.23 -8.87
N THR A 121 15.82 -10.75 -8.79
CA THR A 121 17.03 -11.57 -8.65
C THR A 121 17.13 -12.29 -7.31
N ILE A 122 16.37 -11.85 -6.29
CA ILE A 122 16.34 -12.43 -4.94
C ILE A 122 14.93 -12.84 -4.52
N ALA A 123 14.02 -13.00 -5.49
CA ALA A 123 12.62 -13.30 -5.25
C ALA A 123 12.40 -14.64 -4.53
N ASP A 124 13.27 -15.62 -4.75
CA ASP A 124 13.29 -16.92 -4.09
C ASP A 124 14.06 -16.94 -2.75
N LYS A 125 14.70 -15.82 -2.38
CA LYS A 125 15.50 -15.67 -1.15
C LYS A 125 14.67 -15.11 0.00
N ARG A 126 15.20 -15.27 1.21
CA ARG A 126 14.60 -14.69 2.42
C ARG A 126 15.06 -13.25 2.59
N ALA A 127 14.13 -12.30 2.57
CA ALA A 127 14.44 -10.88 2.64
C ALA A 127 13.57 -10.11 3.65
N LEU A 128 14.20 -9.15 4.32
CA LEU A 128 13.54 -8.16 5.15
C LEU A 128 13.31 -6.90 4.30
N PHE A 129 12.06 -6.61 3.97
CA PHE A 129 11.67 -5.50 3.12
C PHE A 129 11.24 -4.30 3.97
N LEU A 130 11.94 -3.18 3.80
CA LEU A 130 11.83 -1.97 4.62
C LEU A 130 11.44 -0.76 3.77
N ALA A 131 10.18 -0.31 3.87
CA ALA A 131 9.70 0.85 3.12
C ALA A 131 9.55 2.11 4.00
N ASN A 132 9.69 3.30 3.39
CA ASN A 132 9.10 4.52 3.95
C ASN A 132 7.56 4.41 3.92
N HIS A 133 6.87 5.21 4.74
CA HIS A 133 5.42 5.11 4.87
C HIS A 133 4.74 6.46 4.67
N LEU A 134 4.00 6.58 3.59
CA LEU A 134 3.40 7.82 3.13
C LEU A 134 1.87 7.78 3.21
N GLY A 135 1.26 6.63 2.89
CA GLY A 135 -0.19 6.49 2.85
C GLY A 135 -0.69 5.07 3.11
N LEU A 136 -2.02 4.92 3.21
CA LEU A 136 -2.62 3.58 3.24
C LEU A 136 -2.40 2.84 1.92
N VAL A 137 -2.37 3.61 0.82
CA VAL A 137 -2.20 3.11 -0.56
C VAL A 137 -0.82 2.49 -0.83
N ASP A 138 0.17 2.70 0.04
CA ASP A 138 1.50 2.10 -0.05
C ASP A 138 1.44 0.58 -0.15
N HIS A 139 0.55 -0.06 0.63
CA HIS A 139 0.40 -1.52 0.62
C HIS A 139 0.00 -2.03 -0.75
N TYR A 140 -0.95 -1.34 -1.40
CA TYR A 140 -1.42 -1.72 -2.73
C TYR A 140 -0.37 -1.43 -3.80
N CYS A 141 0.38 -0.34 -3.68
CA CYS A 141 1.50 -0.05 -4.58
C CYS A 141 2.58 -1.14 -4.51
N LEU A 142 2.94 -1.58 -3.31
CA LEU A 142 3.91 -2.65 -3.10
C LEU A 142 3.39 -4.02 -3.55
N MET A 143 2.14 -4.38 -3.22
CA MET A 143 1.49 -5.61 -3.72
C MET A 143 1.50 -5.67 -5.25
N THR A 144 1.23 -4.53 -5.88
CA THR A 144 1.24 -4.34 -7.33
C THR A 144 2.67 -4.50 -7.89
N ALA A 145 3.68 -3.92 -7.24
CA ALA A 145 5.09 -4.12 -7.61
C ALA A 145 5.57 -5.59 -7.47
N PHE A 146 5.05 -6.32 -6.48
CA PHE A 146 5.42 -7.72 -6.23
C PHE A 146 4.78 -8.71 -7.21
N GLN A 147 3.71 -8.32 -7.90
CA GLN A 147 2.86 -9.21 -8.71
C GLN A 147 3.61 -10.05 -9.76
N ASN A 148 4.67 -9.49 -10.35
CA ASN A 148 5.46 -10.15 -11.40
C ASN A 148 6.78 -10.74 -10.88
N LYS A 149 7.00 -10.70 -9.56
CA LYS A 149 8.21 -11.23 -8.93
C LYS A 149 7.92 -12.69 -8.53
N PRO A 150 8.64 -13.68 -9.10
CA PRO A 150 8.35 -15.08 -8.85
C PRO A 150 8.31 -15.39 -7.36
N THR A 151 7.28 -16.10 -6.90
CA THR A 151 7.12 -16.55 -5.51
C THR A 151 6.94 -15.48 -4.43
N VAL A 152 7.15 -14.19 -4.72
CA VAL A 152 6.98 -13.13 -3.71
C VAL A 152 5.50 -12.93 -3.38
N ALA A 153 4.66 -12.77 -4.41
CA ALA A 153 3.21 -12.70 -4.26
C ALA A 153 2.72 -14.02 -3.62
N GLY A 154 2.27 -13.92 -2.37
CA GLY A 154 1.80 -15.06 -1.58
C GLY A 154 2.80 -15.67 -0.60
N LYS A 155 4.09 -15.30 -0.61
CA LYS A 155 5.08 -15.75 0.39
C LYS A 155 5.63 -14.63 1.28
N TYR A 156 4.99 -13.48 1.34
CA TYR A 156 5.37 -12.43 2.29
C TYR A 156 4.65 -12.61 3.63
N MET A 157 5.24 -12.10 4.70
CA MET A 157 4.54 -11.80 5.95
C MET A 157 4.56 -10.29 6.13
N TRP A 158 3.40 -9.68 6.20
CA TRP A 158 3.28 -8.26 6.52
C TRP A 158 3.27 -8.02 8.02
N VAL A 159 3.93 -6.94 8.43
CA VAL A 159 3.83 -6.37 9.77
C VAL A 159 2.96 -5.12 9.68
N ILE A 160 1.70 -5.23 10.08
CA ILE A 160 0.65 -4.23 9.81
C ILE A 160 0.05 -3.71 11.12
N TYR A 161 -0.39 -2.46 11.15
CA TYR A 161 -1.18 -1.92 12.25
C TYR A 161 -2.59 -2.55 12.32
N ASN A 162 -3.17 -2.67 13.52
CA ASN A 162 -4.40 -3.44 13.74
C ASN A 162 -5.69 -2.89 13.12
N ILE A 163 -5.67 -1.69 12.50
CA ILE A 163 -6.88 -1.03 11.98
C ILE A 163 -7.66 -1.94 11.01
N TRP A 164 -6.96 -2.82 10.30
CA TRP A 164 -7.56 -3.76 9.36
C TRP A 164 -8.09 -5.03 10.00
N LYS A 165 -7.68 -5.37 11.23
CA LYS A 165 -7.91 -6.69 11.84
C LYS A 165 -9.39 -7.07 11.93
N SER A 166 -10.26 -6.09 12.18
CA SER A 166 -11.72 -6.29 12.29
C SER A 166 -12.46 -6.19 10.95
N THR A 167 -11.73 -5.99 9.85
CA THR A 167 -12.32 -6.01 8.50
C THR A 167 -12.25 -7.42 7.92
N PRO A 168 -13.07 -7.75 6.92
CA PRO A 168 -12.95 -9.02 6.19
C PRO A 168 -11.52 -9.28 5.67
N LEU A 169 -10.82 -8.23 5.27
CA LEU A 169 -9.42 -8.28 4.86
C LEU A 169 -8.48 -8.64 6.01
N GLY A 170 -8.75 -8.14 7.20
CA GLY A 170 -8.01 -8.49 8.41
C GLY A 170 -8.11 -9.96 8.78
N VAL A 171 -9.29 -10.56 8.59
CA VAL A 171 -9.50 -12.00 8.81
C VAL A 171 -8.64 -12.82 7.83
N MET A 172 -8.68 -12.48 6.55
CA MET A 172 -7.86 -13.11 5.52
C MET A 172 -6.36 -12.96 5.79
N TRP A 173 -5.90 -11.76 6.12
CA TRP A 173 -4.50 -11.51 6.48
C TRP A 173 -4.08 -12.22 7.77
N THR A 174 -5.00 -12.38 8.72
CA THR A 174 -4.76 -13.19 9.92
C THR A 174 -4.62 -14.67 9.56
N ALA A 175 -5.47 -15.19 8.68
CA ALA A 175 -5.41 -16.57 8.21
C ALA A 175 -4.10 -16.87 7.47
N HIS A 176 -3.59 -15.91 6.68
CA HIS A 176 -2.29 -16.01 6.04
C HIS A 176 -1.13 -15.97 7.05
N GLY A 177 -1.33 -15.49 8.28
CA GLY A 177 -0.32 -15.40 9.34
C GLY A 177 0.47 -14.09 9.37
N ASN A 178 -0.09 -13.00 8.82
CA ASN A 178 0.47 -11.66 8.99
C ASN A 178 0.49 -11.26 10.48
N PHE A 179 1.46 -10.41 10.85
CA PHE A 179 1.59 -9.93 12.21
C PHE A 179 0.91 -8.57 12.39
N PHE A 180 -0.08 -8.51 13.28
CA PHE A 180 -0.79 -7.27 13.60
C PHE A 180 -0.21 -6.61 14.85
N ILE A 181 0.34 -5.42 14.68
CA ILE A 181 0.79 -4.57 15.78
C ILE A 181 -0.43 -4.03 16.53
N ASN A 182 -0.55 -4.43 17.81
CA ASN A 182 -1.59 -3.96 18.72
C ASN A 182 -0.96 -3.13 19.85
N GLY A 183 -1.16 -1.80 19.83
CA GLY A 183 -0.90 -0.96 21.00
C GLY A 183 -0.06 0.29 20.77
N GLY A 184 -0.11 1.20 21.75
CA GLY A 184 0.70 2.42 21.81
C GLY A 184 2.09 2.18 22.44
N ALA A 185 2.86 3.26 22.61
CA ALA A 185 4.26 3.21 23.04
C ALA A 185 4.50 2.41 24.35
N SER A 186 3.54 2.43 25.28
CA SER A 186 3.61 1.72 26.57
C SER A 186 3.65 0.20 26.46
N LYS A 187 3.19 -0.39 25.34
CA LYS A 187 3.17 -1.85 25.13
C LYS A 187 4.30 -2.35 24.23
N ARG A 188 5.23 -1.48 23.82
CA ARG A 188 6.26 -1.78 22.82
C ARG A 188 7.06 -3.05 23.13
N ALA A 189 7.55 -3.20 24.36
CA ALA A 189 8.35 -4.36 24.75
C ALA A 189 7.57 -5.67 24.60
N GLY A 190 6.33 -5.71 25.11
CA GLY A 190 5.45 -6.87 24.99
C GLY A 190 5.09 -7.21 23.54
N VAL A 191 4.82 -6.20 22.71
CA VAL A 191 4.53 -6.40 21.27
C VAL A 191 5.75 -6.95 20.53
N LEU A 192 6.96 -6.45 20.82
CA LEU A 192 8.18 -6.97 20.21
C LEU A 192 8.48 -8.41 20.65
N GLN A 193 8.16 -8.76 21.89
CA GLN A 193 8.29 -10.15 22.37
C GLN A 193 7.31 -11.07 21.64
N GLN A 194 6.03 -10.69 21.56
CA GLN A 194 5.01 -11.41 20.78
C GLN A 194 5.41 -11.56 19.31
N PHE A 195 6.04 -10.54 18.73
CA PHE A 195 6.50 -10.60 17.35
C PHE A 195 7.63 -11.63 17.17
N ARG A 196 8.59 -11.69 18.10
CA ARG A 196 9.65 -12.72 18.07
C ARG A 196 9.06 -14.13 18.18
N GLU A 197 8.13 -14.33 19.10
CA GLU A 197 7.42 -15.62 19.26
C GLU A 197 6.65 -15.99 17.99
N HIS A 198 5.96 -15.03 17.38
CA HIS A 198 5.26 -15.24 16.10
C HIS A 198 6.23 -15.68 15.00
N LEU A 199 7.38 -15.02 14.85
CA LEU A 199 8.40 -15.39 13.87
C LEU A 199 8.94 -16.81 14.14
N ILE A 200 9.28 -17.14 15.38
CA ILE A 200 9.79 -18.47 15.77
C ILE A 200 8.78 -19.57 15.40
N ASN A 201 7.50 -19.35 15.69
CA ASN A 201 6.46 -20.37 15.52
C ASN A 201 5.99 -20.51 14.07
N ASN A 202 6.04 -19.43 13.28
CA ASN A 202 5.33 -19.36 12.01
C ASN A 202 6.24 -19.17 10.80
N TYR A 203 7.40 -18.51 10.93
CA TYR A 203 8.14 -18.02 9.77
C TYR A 203 8.60 -19.14 8.81
N TRP A 204 9.19 -20.21 9.35
CA TRP A 204 9.57 -21.39 8.58
C TRP A 204 8.45 -22.42 8.44
N LYS A 205 7.54 -22.50 9.43
CA LYS A 205 6.39 -23.42 9.40
C LYS A 205 5.52 -23.17 8.18
N PHE A 206 5.22 -21.90 7.89
CA PHE A 206 4.44 -21.49 6.74
C PHE A 206 5.30 -21.11 5.53
N ASP A 207 6.63 -21.28 5.60
CA ASP A 207 7.55 -21.02 4.47
C ASP A 207 7.42 -19.61 3.86
N TYR A 208 7.29 -18.55 4.67
CA TYR A 208 7.35 -17.19 4.13
C TYR A 208 8.76 -16.90 3.61
N GLY A 209 8.89 -16.26 2.45
CA GLY A 209 10.13 -15.69 1.97
C GLY A 209 10.42 -14.36 2.63
N TRP A 210 9.52 -13.39 2.49
CA TRP A 210 9.80 -11.99 2.83
C TRP A 210 9.07 -11.54 4.09
N VAL A 211 9.67 -10.65 4.87
CA VAL A 211 8.98 -9.91 5.94
C VAL A 211 8.90 -8.45 5.51
N VAL A 212 7.69 -7.92 5.35
CA VAL A 212 7.44 -6.58 4.81
C VAL A 212 6.95 -5.65 5.92
N MET A 213 7.65 -4.53 6.11
CA MET A 213 7.31 -3.57 7.15
C MET A 213 7.69 -2.13 6.81
N TYR A 214 7.17 -1.22 7.63
CA TYR A 214 7.39 0.22 7.54
C TYR A 214 8.11 0.73 8.80
N PRO A 215 9.45 0.81 8.81
CA PRO A 215 10.21 1.20 10.00
C PRO A 215 9.89 2.58 10.57
N GLU A 216 9.35 3.51 9.77
CA GLU A 216 8.90 4.83 10.28
C GLU A 216 7.81 4.70 11.35
N GLY A 217 7.08 3.58 11.34
CA GLY A 217 6.09 3.19 12.34
C GLY A 217 4.73 3.88 12.20
N SER A 218 4.60 4.91 11.37
CA SER A 218 3.34 5.52 10.96
C SER A 218 3.54 6.28 9.65
N ARG A 219 2.44 6.71 9.04
CA ARG A 219 2.45 7.56 7.84
C ARG A 219 3.10 8.89 8.18
N LEU A 220 4.04 9.34 7.35
CA LEU A 220 4.88 10.51 7.62
C LEU A 220 4.07 11.73 8.06
N PHE A 221 2.98 12.07 7.37
CA PHE A 221 2.16 13.25 7.68
C PHE A 221 1.57 13.24 9.10
N LEU A 222 1.41 12.07 9.73
CA LEU A 222 0.93 11.94 11.11
C LEU A 222 2.03 12.12 12.14
N ILE A 223 3.30 11.95 11.75
CA ILE A 223 4.45 11.91 12.67
C ILE A 223 5.49 13.00 12.41
N LYS A 224 5.32 13.87 11.41
CA LYS A 224 6.27 14.97 11.09
C LYS A 224 6.70 15.78 12.32
N ASN A 225 5.74 16.19 13.16
CA ASN A 225 6.03 17.01 14.34
C ASN A 225 6.77 16.21 15.43
N SER A 226 6.34 14.97 15.69
CA SER A 226 7.00 14.10 16.68
C SER A 226 8.40 13.68 16.24
N GLU A 227 8.60 13.51 14.94
CA GLU A 227 9.88 13.19 14.32
C GLU A 227 10.86 14.36 14.46
N LYS A 228 10.43 15.58 14.15
CA LYS A 228 11.23 16.79 14.36
C LYS A 228 11.64 16.95 15.83
N ALA A 229 10.70 16.79 16.75
CA ALA A 229 10.97 16.86 18.19
C ALA A 229 11.94 15.76 18.66
N PHE A 230 11.84 14.54 18.10
CA PHE A 230 12.76 13.45 18.37
C PHE A 230 14.18 13.78 17.88
N ALA A 231 14.30 14.32 16.66
CA ALA A 231 15.57 14.70 16.07
C ALA A 231 16.27 15.80 16.89
N GLU A 232 15.53 16.84 17.25
CA GLU A 232 16.00 17.95 18.12
C GLU A 232 16.48 17.43 19.48
N LYS A 233 15.67 16.60 20.15
CA LYS A 233 16.01 16.02 21.46
C LYS A 233 17.23 15.09 21.39
N SER A 234 17.40 14.39 20.28
CA SER A 234 18.48 13.42 20.09
C SER A 234 19.75 14.04 19.50
N GLY A 235 19.73 15.34 19.18
CA GLY A 235 20.88 16.02 18.57
C GLY A 235 21.22 15.52 17.16
N ILE A 236 20.23 15.01 16.42
CA ILE A 236 20.43 14.50 15.04
C ILE A 236 19.71 15.40 14.04
N LYS A 237 20.16 15.40 12.78
CA LYS A 237 19.55 16.20 11.71
C LYS A 237 18.12 15.71 11.45
N PRO A 238 17.08 16.57 11.50
CA PRO A 238 15.73 16.17 11.12
C PRO A 238 15.64 15.86 9.62
N PHE A 239 14.90 14.80 9.28
CA PHE A 239 14.54 14.48 7.90
C PHE A 239 13.28 15.23 7.47
N THR A 240 13.14 15.46 6.16
CA THR A 240 12.03 16.25 5.59
C THR A 240 11.02 15.38 4.86
N ASN A 241 11.51 14.38 4.13
CA ASN A 241 10.76 13.55 3.19
C ASN A 241 10.48 12.14 3.71
N CYS A 242 11.14 11.74 4.80
CA CYS A 242 10.87 10.51 5.56
C CYS A 242 11.08 10.77 7.06
N ALA A 243 10.93 9.73 7.89
CA ALA A 243 11.19 9.78 9.33
C ALA A 243 12.32 8.83 9.73
N HIS A 244 13.03 9.12 10.84
CA HIS A 244 14.02 8.19 11.36
C HIS A 244 13.37 6.83 11.67
N PRO A 245 14.03 5.72 11.27
CA PRO A 245 13.44 4.41 11.42
C PRO A 245 13.43 3.97 12.89
N ARG A 246 12.33 3.33 13.30
CA ARG A 246 12.22 2.60 14.55
C ARG A 246 12.85 1.23 14.38
N ILE A 247 13.88 0.96 15.16
CA ILE A 247 14.75 -0.22 14.96
C ILE A 247 14.13 -1.52 15.46
N GLY A 248 13.28 -1.45 16.50
CA GLY A 248 12.86 -2.64 17.27
C GLY A 248 12.24 -3.79 16.45
N ALA A 249 11.39 -3.51 15.47
CA ALA A 249 10.76 -4.56 14.66
C ALA A 249 11.75 -5.22 13.68
N ALA A 250 12.56 -4.42 12.98
CA ALA A 250 13.62 -4.93 12.12
C ALA A 250 14.65 -5.73 12.93
N HIS A 251 15.01 -5.26 14.12
CA HIS A 251 15.87 -5.99 15.05
C HIS A 251 15.26 -7.30 15.52
N ALA A 252 13.96 -7.33 15.84
CA ALA A 252 13.25 -8.57 16.18
C ALA A 252 13.35 -9.61 15.04
N VAL A 253 13.22 -9.17 13.78
CA VAL A 253 13.41 -10.06 12.63
C VAL A 253 14.84 -10.56 12.53
N LEU A 254 15.86 -9.70 12.58
CA LEU A 254 17.25 -10.13 12.38
C LEU A 254 17.82 -10.92 13.58
N SER A 255 17.30 -10.69 14.79
CA SER A 255 17.65 -11.48 15.98
C SER A 255 17.06 -12.89 15.94
N VAL A 256 15.94 -13.10 15.25
CA VAL A 256 15.31 -14.42 15.09
C VAL A 256 15.75 -15.09 13.79
N CYS A 257 15.51 -14.43 12.67
CA CYS A 257 15.65 -14.97 11.32
C CYS A 257 17.03 -14.72 10.71
N GLY A 258 17.84 -13.78 11.21
CA GLY A 258 19.14 -13.45 10.63
C GLY A 258 20.16 -14.62 10.65
N PRO A 259 21.29 -14.49 9.94
CA PRO A 259 22.34 -15.50 9.92
C PRO A 259 23.04 -15.58 11.28
N SER A 260 23.43 -16.78 11.70
CA SER A 260 24.23 -16.96 12.91
C SER A 260 25.71 -16.68 12.63
N GLU A 261 26.44 -16.12 13.60
CA GLU A 261 27.90 -15.97 13.51
C GLU A 261 28.61 -17.33 13.35
N LYS A 262 28.03 -18.38 13.94
CA LYS A 262 28.59 -19.74 13.94
C LYS A 262 28.21 -20.55 12.69
N SER A 263 27.16 -20.13 11.96
CA SER A 263 26.67 -20.84 10.78
C SER A 263 25.91 -19.88 9.86
N SER A 264 26.42 -19.72 8.65
CA SER A 264 25.78 -18.93 7.60
C SER A 264 24.60 -19.64 6.92
N THR A 265 24.37 -20.92 7.21
CA THR A 265 23.35 -21.74 6.54
C THR A 265 22.07 -21.89 7.35
N LYS A 266 22.07 -21.47 8.62
CA LYS A 266 20.90 -21.53 9.50
C LYS A 266 20.57 -20.18 10.10
N ALA A 267 19.27 -19.95 10.33
CA ALA A 267 18.82 -18.82 11.13
C ALA A 267 19.34 -18.91 12.58
N ARG A 268 19.40 -17.78 13.29
CA ARG A 268 19.90 -17.70 14.67
C ARG A 268 19.16 -18.62 15.64
N VAL A 269 17.85 -18.74 15.50
CA VAL A 269 17.04 -19.66 16.32
C VAL A 269 17.22 -21.13 15.93
N GLY A 270 18.08 -21.44 14.97
CA GLY A 270 18.39 -22.80 14.50
C GLY A 270 17.38 -23.36 13.50
N SER A 271 16.30 -22.63 13.23
CA SER A 271 15.21 -23.02 12.33
C SER A 271 15.50 -22.62 10.88
N GLY A 272 15.59 -23.59 9.98
CA GLY A 272 15.63 -23.35 8.53
C GLY A 272 16.74 -22.40 8.03
N ALA A 273 16.60 -21.95 6.78
CA ALA A 273 17.51 -21.00 6.16
C ALA A 273 17.36 -19.59 6.76
N PRO A 274 18.47 -18.83 6.88
CA PRO A 274 18.44 -17.48 7.45
C PRO A 274 17.85 -16.44 6.50
N MET A 275 17.57 -15.26 7.04
CA MET A 275 17.32 -14.03 6.32
C MET A 275 18.63 -13.60 5.64
N GLU A 276 18.61 -13.50 4.31
CA GLU A 276 19.82 -13.27 3.51
C GLU A 276 19.97 -11.80 3.10
N TYR A 277 18.87 -11.09 2.89
CA TYR A 277 18.87 -9.73 2.36
C TYR A 277 17.99 -8.77 3.17
N ILE A 278 18.37 -7.50 3.17
CA ILE A 278 17.50 -6.36 3.46
C ILE A 278 17.23 -5.66 2.14
N ILE A 279 15.96 -5.44 1.82
CA ILE A 279 15.52 -4.62 0.69
C ILE A 279 15.09 -3.28 1.27
N ASP A 280 15.90 -2.25 1.04
CA ASP A 280 15.56 -0.87 1.38
C ASP A 280 14.74 -0.26 0.23
N CYS A 281 13.48 0.02 0.50
CA CYS A 281 12.50 0.47 -0.48
C CYS A 281 12.13 1.94 -0.25
N THR A 282 12.15 2.73 -1.31
CA THR A 282 11.73 4.13 -1.31
C THR A 282 10.56 4.35 -2.26
N LEU A 283 9.38 4.62 -1.71
CA LEU A 283 8.17 5.01 -2.42
C LEU A 283 8.19 6.53 -2.65
N GLY A 284 8.05 6.96 -3.90
CA GLY A 284 7.94 8.36 -4.31
C GLY A 284 6.63 8.63 -5.03
N TYR A 285 5.73 9.39 -4.42
CA TYR A 285 4.50 9.86 -5.07
C TYR A 285 4.77 11.18 -5.80
N PRO A 286 4.21 11.40 -7.01
CA PRO A 286 4.42 12.63 -7.76
C PRO A 286 4.10 13.87 -6.92
N ASN A 287 5.03 14.83 -6.88
CA ASN A 287 4.94 16.05 -6.07
C ASN A 287 4.75 15.82 -4.56
N GLY A 288 5.00 14.61 -4.06
CA GLY A 288 4.72 14.23 -2.66
C GLY A 288 3.22 14.08 -2.34
N ASN A 289 2.35 14.09 -3.35
CA ASN A 289 0.90 14.02 -3.18
C ASN A 289 0.46 12.57 -3.05
N VAL A 290 0.19 12.15 -1.81
CA VAL A 290 -0.29 10.80 -1.51
C VAL A 290 -1.82 10.78 -1.56
N PRO A 291 -2.45 10.01 -2.45
CA PRO A 291 -3.90 9.97 -2.55
C PRO A 291 -4.52 9.33 -1.30
N LYS A 292 -5.71 9.81 -0.91
CA LYS A 292 -6.49 9.09 0.11
C LYS A 292 -6.98 7.78 -0.50
N LEU A 293 -7.10 6.74 0.33
CA LEU A 293 -7.57 5.43 -0.14
C LEU A 293 -8.94 5.53 -0.84
N GLY A 294 -9.89 6.31 -0.31
CA GLY A 294 -11.19 6.51 -0.94
C GLY A 294 -11.09 7.11 -2.34
N GLU A 295 -10.42 8.27 -2.47
CA GLU A 295 -10.16 8.95 -3.75
C GLU A 295 -9.48 8.01 -4.75
N ALA A 296 -8.50 7.25 -4.27
CA ALA A 296 -7.89 6.19 -5.06
C ALA A 296 -8.94 5.16 -5.55
N MET A 297 -9.77 4.61 -4.67
CA MET A 297 -10.76 3.62 -5.10
C MET A 297 -11.82 4.15 -6.09
N PHE A 298 -12.06 5.46 -6.14
CA PHE A 298 -12.93 6.11 -7.14
C PHE A 298 -12.22 6.48 -8.45
N GLY A 299 -10.95 6.09 -8.63
CA GLY A 299 -10.19 6.46 -9.82
C GLY A 299 -9.77 7.94 -9.84
N GLU A 300 -9.89 8.63 -8.70
CA GLU A 300 -9.55 10.05 -8.52
C GLU A 300 -8.10 10.23 -8.06
N TRP A 301 -7.17 9.42 -8.57
CA TRP A 301 -5.76 9.50 -8.18
C TRP A 301 -5.14 10.71 -8.89
N ILE A 302 -4.82 11.74 -8.13
CA ILE A 302 -4.06 12.91 -8.61
C ILE A 302 -2.62 12.44 -8.87
N ASN A 303 -2.37 11.97 -10.11
CA ASN A 303 -1.12 11.36 -10.59
C ASN A 303 -0.87 9.93 -10.09
N SER A 304 -1.27 8.97 -10.91
CA SER A 304 -1.21 7.54 -10.60
C SER A 304 0.16 6.87 -10.86
N ASN A 305 1.20 7.63 -11.18
CA ASN A 305 2.55 7.09 -11.44
C ASN A 305 3.40 7.13 -10.17
N VAL A 306 3.41 6.02 -9.44
CA VAL A 306 4.22 5.88 -8.23
C VAL A 306 5.58 5.31 -8.60
N ALA A 307 6.65 6.03 -8.27
CA ALA A 307 8.00 5.54 -8.43
C ALA A 307 8.44 4.75 -7.19
N ILE A 308 9.16 3.66 -7.40
CA ILE A 308 9.73 2.83 -6.33
C ILE A 308 11.21 2.60 -6.60
N HIS A 309 12.06 2.95 -5.66
CA HIS A 309 13.49 2.66 -5.74
C HIS A 309 13.91 1.60 -4.72
N TYR A 310 14.67 0.61 -5.16
CA TYR A 310 15.21 -0.44 -4.29
C TYR A 310 16.72 -0.35 -4.12
N SER A 311 17.19 -0.71 -2.93
CA SER A 311 18.59 -1.03 -2.66
C SER A 311 18.67 -2.34 -1.89
N ILE A 312 19.41 -3.31 -2.44
CA ILE A 312 19.56 -4.65 -1.89
C ILE A 312 20.86 -4.72 -1.07
N HIS A 313 20.73 -5.14 0.18
CA HIS A 313 21.85 -5.28 1.10
C HIS A 313 21.91 -6.70 1.64
N LYS A 314 23.07 -7.34 1.56
CA LYS A 314 23.27 -8.64 2.21
C LYS A 314 23.24 -8.46 3.73
N VAL A 315 22.46 -9.30 4.42
CA VAL A 315 22.37 -9.28 5.88
C VAL A 315 23.72 -9.62 6.49
N GLN A 316 24.17 -8.76 7.39
CA GLN A 316 25.40 -8.97 8.13
C GLN A 316 25.12 -9.55 9.53
N PRO A 317 25.95 -10.47 10.06
CA PRO A 317 25.76 -11.03 11.39
C PRO A 317 25.78 -9.99 12.53
N GLU A 318 26.48 -8.88 12.39
CA GLU A 318 26.53 -7.82 13.41
C GLU A 318 25.18 -7.10 13.59
N TRP A 319 24.26 -7.16 12.62
CA TRP A 319 22.95 -6.50 12.70
C TRP A 319 21.96 -7.17 13.67
N ALA A 320 22.36 -8.25 14.35
CA ALA A 320 21.66 -8.70 15.56
C ALA A 320 21.96 -7.83 16.78
N ASN A 321 23.00 -7.00 16.75
CA ASN A 321 23.16 -5.92 17.69
C ASN A 321 22.27 -4.74 17.26
N GLU A 322 21.43 -4.23 18.17
CA GLU A 322 20.49 -3.16 17.86
C GLU A 322 21.19 -1.85 17.44
N GLU A 323 22.33 -1.52 18.06
CA GLU A 323 23.06 -0.29 17.74
C GLU A 323 23.77 -0.37 16.37
N GLU A 324 24.32 -1.54 16.00
CA GLU A 324 24.90 -1.73 14.66
C GLU A 324 23.83 -1.67 13.57
N LEU A 325 22.67 -2.31 13.81
CA LEU A 325 21.53 -2.19 12.91
C LEU A 325 21.02 -0.74 12.82
N LYS A 326 20.98 -0.02 13.94
CA LYS A 326 20.58 1.39 13.98
C LYS A 326 21.50 2.27 13.14
N LYS A 327 22.83 2.11 13.25
CA LYS A 327 23.79 2.83 12.41
C LYS A 327 23.54 2.58 10.92
N PHE A 328 23.33 1.32 10.53
CA PHE A 328 23.01 0.95 9.16
C PHE A 328 21.69 1.60 8.69
N MET A 329 20.61 1.42 9.45
CA MET A 329 19.29 1.92 9.07
C MET A 329 19.25 3.46 9.03
N TYR A 330 19.91 4.16 9.96
CA TYR A 330 19.96 5.63 9.95
C TYR A 330 20.68 6.14 8.70
N LYS A 331 21.80 5.53 8.34
CA LYS A 331 22.52 5.86 7.09
C LYS A 331 21.66 5.61 5.85
N GLN A 332 20.87 4.53 5.83
CA GLN A 332 19.98 4.24 4.71
C GLN A 332 18.83 5.25 4.63
N TYR A 333 18.25 5.64 5.76
CA TYR A 333 17.19 6.65 5.78
C TYR A 333 17.68 8.07 5.49
N GLU A 334 18.93 8.41 5.82
CA GLU A 334 19.55 9.65 5.36
C GLU A 334 19.68 9.69 3.83
N LYS A 335 20.15 8.59 3.22
CA LYS A 335 20.17 8.46 1.76
C LYS A 335 18.76 8.55 1.17
N LYS A 336 17.77 7.92 1.83
CA LYS A 336 16.37 7.92 1.42
C LYS A 336 15.75 9.32 1.43
N ASP A 337 16.03 10.11 2.46
CA ASP A 337 15.56 11.49 2.56
C ASP A 337 16.07 12.33 1.39
N LYS A 338 17.36 12.20 1.06
CA LYS A 338 17.98 12.84 -0.10
C LYS A 338 17.44 12.31 -1.43
N LEU A 339 17.23 11.00 -1.52
CA LEU A 339 16.69 10.36 -2.72
C LEU A 339 15.28 10.88 -3.05
N LEU A 340 14.45 11.06 -2.02
CA LEU A 340 13.12 11.66 -2.14
C LEU A 340 13.18 13.14 -2.48
N GLU A 341 14.13 13.89 -1.90
CA GLU A 341 14.36 15.30 -2.26
C GLU A 341 14.70 15.45 -3.75
N ASP A 342 15.62 14.63 -4.25
CA ASP A 342 16.00 14.61 -5.66
C ASP A 342 14.83 14.17 -6.55
N TYR A 343 14.04 13.19 -6.12
CA TYR A 343 12.83 12.76 -6.82
C TYR A 343 11.78 13.87 -6.91
N TYR A 344 11.51 14.59 -5.82
CA TYR A 344 10.54 15.69 -5.85
C TYR A 344 11.02 16.89 -6.68
N ARG A 345 12.35 17.06 -6.84
CA ARG A 345 12.91 18.08 -7.73
C ARG A 345 12.87 17.69 -9.21
N THR A 346 13.06 16.41 -9.52
CA THR A 346 13.31 15.94 -10.91
C THR A 346 12.19 15.09 -11.50
N GLY A 347 11.29 14.58 -10.66
CA GLY A 347 10.22 13.65 -11.02
C GLY A 347 10.66 12.20 -11.25
N LYS A 348 11.95 11.86 -11.05
CA LYS A 348 12.47 10.50 -11.29
C LYS A 348 13.54 10.11 -10.28
N PHE A 349 13.57 8.84 -9.92
CA PHE A 349 14.68 8.28 -9.16
C PHE A 349 15.89 8.03 -10.08
N PRO A 350 17.12 7.95 -9.52
CA PRO A 350 18.30 7.62 -10.30
C PRO A 350 18.20 6.23 -10.94
N GLY A 351 18.77 6.11 -12.13
CA GLY A 351 18.80 4.87 -12.91
C GLY A 351 17.71 4.78 -13.97
N LYS A 352 17.68 3.64 -14.66
CA LYS A 352 16.73 3.38 -15.75
C LYS A 352 15.37 2.97 -15.17
N PRO A 353 14.25 3.64 -15.53
CA PRO A 353 12.92 3.23 -15.10
C PRO A 353 12.56 1.86 -15.67
N ARG A 354 11.93 1.04 -14.84
CA ARG A 354 11.36 -0.26 -15.19
C ARG A 354 9.86 -0.22 -14.89
N PRO A 355 9.02 0.14 -15.87
CA PRO A 355 7.58 0.15 -15.67
C PRO A 355 7.09 -1.27 -15.43
N ILE A 356 6.24 -1.44 -14.42
CA ILE A 356 5.58 -2.72 -14.19
C ILE A 356 4.35 -2.78 -15.08
N THR A 357 4.32 -3.79 -15.93
CA THR A 357 3.21 -4.06 -16.85
C THR A 357 2.41 -5.23 -16.34
N TYR A 358 1.12 -5.25 -16.68
CA TYR A 358 0.23 -6.32 -16.27
C TYR A 358 -0.71 -6.65 -17.41
N SER A 359 -1.13 -7.92 -17.44
CA SER A 359 -2.05 -8.41 -18.45
C SER A 359 -3.50 -8.11 -18.04
N ILE A 360 -4.21 -7.33 -18.85
CA ILE A 360 -5.65 -7.10 -18.69
C ILE A 360 -6.40 -8.44 -18.66
N PHE A 361 -5.96 -9.41 -19.46
CA PHE A 361 -6.56 -10.74 -19.46
C PHE A 361 -6.40 -11.46 -18.11
N ARG A 362 -5.22 -11.36 -17.47
CA ARG A 362 -4.99 -11.90 -16.13
C ARG A 362 -5.90 -11.24 -15.09
N ASN A 363 -6.11 -9.93 -15.19
CA ASN A 363 -7.04 -9.21 -14.31
C ASN A 363 -8.47 -9.71 -14.46
N VAL A 364 -8.95 -9.91 -15.69
CA VAL A 364 -10.31 -10.44 -15.90
C VAL A 364 -10.43 -11.87 -15.34
N LEU A 365 -9.40 -12.70 -15.55
CA LEU A 365 -9.40 -14.07 -15.05
C LEU A 365 -9.42 -14.17 -13.52
N VAL A 366 -8.66 -13.33 -12.80
CA VAL A 366 -8.68 -13.36 -11.33
C VAL A 366 -10.05 -12.95 -10.78
N GLU A 367 -10.71 -11.98 -11.40
CA GLU A 367 -12.06 -11.57 -11.01
C GLU A 367 -13.08 -12.69 -11.23
N ILE A 368 -13.04 -13.35 -12.39
CA ILE A 368 -13.89 -14.52 -12.70
C ILE A 368 -13.62 -15.66 -11.72
N PHE A 369 -12.35 -15.93 -11.41
CA PHE A 369 -11.95 -16.94 -10.44
C PHE A 369 -12.61 -16.70 -9.09
N TRP A 370 -12.55 -15.48 -8.56
CA TRP A 370 -13.13 -15.16 -7.24
C TRP A 370 -14.64 -15.27 -7.22
N ILE A 371 -15.33 -14.81 -8.26
CA ILE A 371 -16.79 -14.94 -8.38
C ILE A 371 -17.19 -16.42 -8.43
N THR A 372 -16.49 -17.21 -9.25
CA THR A 372 -16.77 -18.65 -9.40
C THR A 372 -16.50 -19.42 -8.12
N LEU A 373 -15.39 -19.12 -7.44
CA LEU A 373 -15.02 -19.75 -6.18
C LEU A 373 -16.00 -19.41 -5.06
N PHE A 374 -16.41 -18.14 -4.97
CA PHE A 374 -17.46 -17.72 -4.05
C PHE A 374 -18.78 -18.45 -4.33
N TYR A 375 -19.22 -18.49 -5.59
CA TYR A 375 -20.44 -19.17 -5.98
C TYR A 375 -20.39 -20.68 -5.65
N ALA A 376 -19.24 -21.31 -5.86
CA ALA A 376 -19.03 -22.71 -5.50
C ALA A 376 -19.17 -22.93 -3.99
N HIS A 377 -18.48 -22.14 -3.14
CA HIS A 377 -18.65 -22.24 -1.69
C HIS A 377 -20.08 -21.95 -1.24
N TYR A 378 -20.70 -20.91 -1.80
CA TYR A 378 -22.08 -20.54 -1.52
C TYR A 378 -23.03 -21.70 -1.76
N SER A 379 -22.92 -22.32 -2.94
CA SER A 379 -23.84 -23.36 -3.40
C SER A 379 -23.59 -24.71 -2.73
N ILE A 380 -22.32 -25.08 -2.52
CA ILE A 380 -21.94 -26.41 -2.01
C ILE A 380 -22.25 -26.56 -0.53
N TRP A 381 -21.96 -25.53 0.29
CA TRP A 381 -22.03 -25.73 1.75
C TRP A 381 -22.55 -24.53 2.54
N ILE A 382 -22.28 -23.27 2.15
CA ILE A 382 -22.76 -22.11 2.93
C ILE A 382 -24.29 -22.02 2.92
N ARG A 383 -24.93 -22.10 1.75
CA ARG A 383 -26.39 -22.05 1.64
C ARG A 383 -27.06 -23.29 2.27
N PRO A 384 -26.66 -24.54 1.97
CA PRO A 384 -27.22 -25.72 2.63
C PRO A 384 -27.10 -25.66 4.16
N PHE A 385 -25.94 -25.25 4.68
CA PHE A 385 -25.73 -25.09 6.12
C PHE A 385 -26.60 -23.98 6.72
N GLY A 386 -26.74 -22.84 6.03
CA GLY A 386 -27.63 -21.76 6.45
C GLY A 386 -29.10 -22.19 6.50
N LEU A 387 -29.58 -22.93 5.49
CA LEU A 387 -30.93 -23.50 5.47
C LEU A 387 -31.14 -24.50 6.61
N TYR A 388 -30.15 -25.36 6.87
CA TYR A 388 -30.18 -26.28 8.00
C TYR A 388 -30.29 -25.53 9.33
N LEU A 389 -29.46 -24.51 9.57
CA LEU A 389 -29.54 -23.70 10.80
C LEU A 389 -30.88 -22.98 10.93
N SER A 390 -31.43 -22.45 9.84
CA SER A 390 -32.75 -21.80 9.84
C SER A 390 -33.90 -22.74 10.13
N SER A 391 -33.71 -24.07 10.07
CA SER A 391 -34.75 -25.03 10.48
C SER A 391 -34.86 -25.21 12.00
N PHE A 392 -33.94 -24.63 12.78
CA PHE A 392 -33.93 -24.69 14.25
C PHE A 392 -34.45 -23.41 14.93
N PHE A 393 -34.75 -22.36 14.16
CA PHE A 393 -35.31 -21.09 14.62
C PHE A 393 -36.62 -20.82 13.89
#